data_AF-A0A813HSB2-F1
#
_entry.id   AF-A0A813HSB2-F1
#
_cell.length_a   1.000
_cell.length_b   1.000
_cell.length_c   1.000
_cell.angle_alpha   90.00
_cell.angle_beta   90.00
_cell.angle_gamma   90.00
#
_symmetry.space_group_name_H-M   'P 1'
#
loop_
_entity.id
_entity.type
_entity.pdbx_description
1 polymer ?
#
loop_
_entity_poly.entity_id
_entity_poly.type
_entity_poly.pdbx_seq_one_letter_code
_entity_poly.pdbx_strand_id
1 'polypeptide(L)'
;TVDFLGGMWGGDDYRGPDLFLAHTGLGITLKIFDLMMKCLVIHLKVMKCDKDLTKEILRDIEAMREPICDPTGKLAKARNAKNLADGDPFDDAANRRVFAENQRKEEERREKMAAFKSAKAEKERLEKEKAELVKQRTEAKPKPKAGTSKRRRDSLPKAEVMPAPASEKNEGAFPDSSISTMDSLTLLTDFGSPPLETELPEARPSKPALCRLFLTDSFVVSL
;
A
#
# COMPACT_ATOMS: atom_id res chain seq x y z
N THR A 1 14.67 -17.65 -0.20
CA THR A 1 15.78 -17.82 0.76
C THR A 1 16.70 -18.98 0.42
N VAL A 2 16.17 -20.15 0.02
CA VAL A 2 17.03 -21.28 -0.41
C VAL A 2 17.89 -20.94 -1.63
N ASP A 3 17.30 -20.32 -2.66
CA ASP A 3 18.06 -19.93 -3.87
C ASP A 3 19.13 -18.87 -3.59
N PHE A 4 18.91 -18.01 -2.57
CA PHE A 4 19.90 -17.04 -2.14
C PHE A 4 21.13 -17.73 -1.55
N LEU A 5 20.93 -18.72 -0.68
CA LEU A 5 22.02 -19.52 -0.12
C LEU A 5 22.74 -20.32 -1.22
N GLY A 6 21.99 -20.82 -2.21
CA GLY A 6 22.54 -21.49 -3.39
C GLY A 6 23.53 -20.60 -4.14
N GLY A 7 23.13 -19.37 -4.50
CA GLY A 7 24.02 -18.40 -5.16
C GLY A 7 25.21 -18.00 -4.28
N MET A 8 24.99 -17.82 -2.97
CA MET A 8 26.05 -17.45 -2.02
C MET A 8 27.15 -18.51 -1.90
N TRP A 9 26.80 -19.80 -2.04
CA TRP A 9 27.76 -20.91 -1.97
C TRP A 9 28.25 -21.39 -3.34
N GLY A 10 28.16 -20.53 -4.36
CA GLY A 10 28.73 -20.78 -5.69
C GLY A 10 27.78 -21.38 -6.72
N GLY A 11 26.47 -21.36 -6.45
CA GLY A 11 25.43 -21.61 -7.46
C GLY A 11 25.15 -20.39 -8.34
N ASP A 12 24.04 -20.42 -9.08
CA ASP A 12 23.62 -19.31 -9.93
C ASP A 12 23.29 -18.05 -9.13
N ASP A 13 23.56 -16.87 -9.72
CA ASP A 13 23.25 -15.58 -9.12
C ASP A 13 21.77 -15.48 -8.72
N TYR A 14 21.53 -15.10 -7.48
CA TYR A 14 20.18 -14.94 -6.95
C TYR A 14 19.45 -13.76 -7.63
N ARG A 15 18.34 -14.05 -8.32
CA ARG A 15 17.50 -13.05 -9.03
C ARG A 15 16.24 -12.61 -8.28
N GLY A 16 16.09 -13.02 -7.02
CA GLY A 16 14.89 -12.70 -6.24
C GLY A 16 14.90 -11.32 -5.58
N PRO A 17 13.85 -10.99 -4.82
CA PRO A 17 13.77 -9.74 -4.08
C PRO A 17 14.88 -9.63 -3.02
N ASP A 18 15.27 -8.41 -2.69
CA ASP A 18 16.23 -8.13 -1.63
C ASP A 18 15.83 -8.82 -0.31
N LEU A 19 16.82 -9.30 0.44
CA LEU A 19 16.63 -10.08 1.64
C LEU A 19 15.81 -9.32 2.68
N PHE A 20 16.01 -8.00 2.81
CA PHE A 20 15.19 -7.16 3.66
C PHE A 20 13.72 -7.19 3.19
N LEU A 21 13.46 -6.91 1.91
CA LEU A 21 12.10 -6.86 1.34
C LEU A 21 11.36 -8.20 1.49
N ALA A 22 12.05 -9.32 1.30
CA ALA A 22 11.45 -10.64 1.46
C ALA A 22 10.98 -10.92 2.90
N HIS A 23 11.58 -10.28 3.90
CA HIS A 23 11.32 -10.57 5.32
C HIS A 23 10.64 -9.43 6.08
N THR A 24 10.51 -8.23 5.52
CA THR A 24 9.89 -7.09 6.21
C THR A 24 8.46 -7.36 6.67
N GLY A 25 7.69 -8.15 5.91
CA GLY A 25 6.32 -8.49 6.23
C GLY A 25 6.17 -9.54 7.35
N LEU A 26 7.25 -10.22 7.73
CA LEU A 26 7.21 -11.35 8.67
C LEU A 26 7.43 -10.93 10.13
N GLY A 27 7.89 -9.71 10.38
CA GLY A 27 8.12 -9.21 11.74
C GLY A 27 9.14 -10.03 12.54
N ILE A 28 10.18 -10.54 11.87
CA ILE A 28 11.19 -11.39 12.49
C ILE A 28 11.99 -10.58 13.51
N THR A 29 11.84 -10.91 14.79
CA THR A 29 12.60 -10.29 15.88
C THR A 29 13.94 -10.99 16.08
N LEU A 30 14.90 -10.31 16.74
CA LEU A 30 16.20 -10.90 17.12
C LEU A 30 16.04 -12.22 17.89
N LYS A 31 15.02 -12.32 18.76
CA LYS A 31 14.74 -13.55 19.53
C LYS A 31 14.33 -14.72 18.63
N ILE A 32 13.56 -14.45 17.59
CA ILE A 32 13.12 -15.46 16.62
C ILE A 32 14.30 -15.90 15.77
N PHE A 33 15.15 -14.96 15.34
CA PHE A 33 16.38 -15.27 14.61
C PHE A 33 17.33 -16.15 15.43
N ASP A 34 17.53 -15.83 16.71
CA ASP A 34 18.38 -16.64 17.60
C ASP A 34 17.82 -18.05 17.80
N LEU A 35 16.49 -18.21 17.85
CA LEU A 35 15.83 -19.51 17.91
C LEU A 35 16.06 -20.29 16.60
N MET A 36 15.93 -19.64 15.45
CA MET A 36 16.23 -20.23 14.14
C MET A 36 17.69 -20.71 14.08
N MET A 37 18.65 -19.91 14.56
CA MET A 37 20.07 -20.31 14.60
C MET A 37 20.29 -21.57 15.45
N LYS A 38 19.58 -21.71 16.58
CA LYS A 38 19.64 -22.95 17.39
C LYS A 38 19.09 -24.16 16.63
N CYS A 39 17.96 -24.02 15.95
CA CYS A 39 17.40 -25.08 15.11
C CYS A 39 18.37 -25.47 13.99
N LEU A 40 18.99 -24.49 13.33
CA LEU A 40 19.97 -24.72 12.29
C LEU A 40 21.17 -25.53 12.78
N VAL A 41 21.73 -25.20 13.96
CA VAL A 41 22.83 -25.98 14.56
C VAL A 41 22.42 -27.43 14.82
N ILE A 42 21.19 -27.67 15.28
CA ILE A 42 20.66 -29.03 15.49
C ILE A 42 20.59 -29.76 14.15
N HIS A 43 20.05 -29.14 13.10
CA HIS A 43 19.96 -29.74 11.77
C HIS A 43 21.34 -30.06 11.16
N LEU A 44 22.31 -29.14 11.27
CA LEU A 44 23.68 -29.37 10.78
C LEU A 44 24.36 -30.56 11.49
N LYS A 45 24.09 -30.75 12.79
CA LYS A 45 24.56 -31.91 13.55
C LYS A 45 23.91 -33.21 13.08
N VAL A 46 22.58 -33.20 12.85
CA VAL A 46 21.84 -34.38 12.35
C VAL A 46 22.35 -34.79 10.96
N MET A 47 22.66 -33.82 10.10
CA MET A 47 23.26 -34.06 8.78
C MET A 47 24.73 -34.50 8.83
N LYS A 48 25.34 -34.58 10.02
CA LYS A 48 26.77 -34.88 10.23
C LYS A 48 27.68 -33.97 9.38
N CYS A 49 27.31 -32.69 9.28
CA CYS A 49 28.11 -31.70 8.57
C CYS A 49 29.48 -31.55 9.25
N ASP A 50 30.53 -31.33 8.45
CA ASP A 50 31.86 -31.09 8.98
C ASP A 50 31.87 -29.84 9.88
N LYS A 51 32.72 -29.84 10.92
CA LYS A 51 32.74 -28.76 11.92
C LYS A 51 33.20 -27.43 11.32
N ASP A 52 34.12 -27.46 10.36
CA ASP A 52 34.64 -26.24 9.77
C ASP A 52 33.63 -25.67 8.77
N LEU A 53 33.00 -26.53 7.97
CA LEU A 53 31.88 -26.13 7.11
C LEU A 53 30.68 -25.61 7.93
N THR A 54 30.39 -26.22 9.07
CA THR A 54 29.34 -25.74 9.99
C THR A 54 29.62 -24.31 10.47
N LYS A 55 30.88 -23.99 10.82
CA LYS A 55 31.25 -22.63 11.23
C LYS A 55 31.09 -21.63 10.10
N GLU A 56 31.46 -22.01 8.89
CA GLU A 56 31.31 -21.17 7.70
C GLU A 56 29.83 -20.88 7.42
N ILE A 57 28.98 -21.91 7.36
CA ILE A 57 27.52 -21.77 7.17
C ILE A 57 26.92 -20.86 8.24
N LEU A 58 27.28 -21.04 9.52
CA LEU A 58 26.76 -20.23 10.60
C LEU A 58 27.22 -18.78 10.51
N ARG A 59 28.47 -18.53 10.11
CA ARG A 59 29.00 -17.18 9.91
C ARG A 59 28.24 -16.47 8.79
N ASP A 60 28.03 -17.15 7.67
CA ASP A 60 27.38 -16.56 6.50
C ASP A 60 25.89 -16.27 6.79
N ILE A 61 25.21 -17.16 7.52
CA ILE A 61 23.82 -16.93 7.95
C ILE A 61 23.74 -15.81 9.00
N GLU A 62 24.68 -15.72 9.93
CA GLU A 62 24.73 -14.62 10.89
C GLU A 62 24.93 -13.27 10.20
N ALA A 63 25.67 -13.21 9.09
CA ALA A 63 25.82 -11.97 8.31
C ALA A 63 24.49 -11.45 7.74
N MET A 64 23.49 -12.32 7.57
CA MET A 64 22.15 -11.94 7.13
C MET A 64 21.26 -11.42 8.27
N ARG A 65 21.72 -11.45 9.52
CA ARG A 65 20.91 -11.08 10.69
C ARG A 65 20.42 -9.64 10.66
N GLU A 66 21.30 -8.71 10.30
CA GLU A 66 20.97 -7.28 10.22
C GLU A 66 19.89 -6.97 9.17
N PRO A 67 20.03 -7.40 7.90
CA PRO A 67 18.99 -7.17 6.89
C PRO A 67 17.69 -7.95 7.14
N ILE A 68 17.69 -9.04 7.90
CA ILE A 68 16.44 -9.78 8.21
C ILE A 68 15.70 -9.18 9.39
N CYS A 69 16.41 -8.83 10.47
CA CYS A 69 15.77 -8.42 11.72
C CYS A 69 15.52 -6.91 11.82
N ASP A 70 16.31 -6.09 11.12
CA ASP A 70 16.34 -4.63 11.21
C ASP A 70 15.95 -4.07 12.60
N PRO A 71 16.69 -4.41 13.67
CA PRO A 71 16.31 -4.03 15.04
C PRO A 71 16.29 -2.50 15.25
N THR A 72 16.97 -1.76 14.38
CA THR A 72 17.06 -0.31 14.43
C THR A 72 16.01 0.40 13.57
N GLY A 73 15.29 -0.34 12.72
CA GLY A 73 14.39 0.20 11.71
C GLY A 73 15.11 1.07 10.67
N LYS A 74 16.44 0.96 10.54
CA LYS A 74 17.23 1.83 9.65
C LYS A 74 16.93 1.50 8.19
N LEU A 75 16.84 0.21 7.87
CA LEU A 75 16.56 -0.25 6.51
C LEU A 75 15.10 0.07 6.13
N ALA A 76 14.17 -0.11 7.08
CA ALA A 76 12.78 0.31 6.90
C ALA A 76 12.66 1.82 6.63
N LYS A 77 13.35 2.64 7.42
CA LYS A 77 13.34 4.11 7.24
C LYS A 77 13.99 4.53 5.92
N ALA A 78 15.14 3.97 5.57
CA ALA A 78 15.83 4.28 4.33
C ALA A 78 14.98 3.91 3.11
N ARG A 79 14.30 2.76 3.16
CA ARG A 79 13.36 2.35 2.13
C ARG A 79 12.15 3.28 2.05
N ASN A 80 11.51 3.58 3.18
CA ASN A 80 10.35 4.48 3.18
C ASN A 80 10.74 5.86 2.63
N ALA A 81 11.94 6.35 2.93
CA ALA A 81 12.46 7.59 2.37
C ALA A 81 12.65 7.50 0.84
N LYS A 82 13.14 6.37 0.31
CA LYS A 82 13.23 6.13 -1.13
C LYS A 82 11.85 6.04 -1.79
N ASN A 83 10.94 5.25 -1.23
CA ASN A 83 9.57 5.12 -1.73
C ASN A 83 8.84 6.48 -1.77
N LEU A 84 9.08 7.33 -0.77
CA LEU A 84 8.54 8.69 -0.72
C LEU A 84 9.14 9.59 -1.82
N ALA A 85 10.43 9.43 -2.13
CA ALA A 85 11.10 10.17 -3.19
C ALA A 85 10.66 9.70 -4.59
N ASP A 86 10.46 8.38 -4.76
CA ASP A 86 10.08 7.76 -6.02
C ASP A 86 8.56 7.83 -6.29
N GLY A 87 7.76 8.30 -5.32
CA GLY A 87 6.31 8.49 -5.46
C GLY A 87 5.53 7.19 -5.53
N ASP A 88 5.91 6.19 -4.71
CA ASP A 88 5.26 4.88 -4.69
C ASP A 88 3.74 5.01 -4.42
N PRO A 89 2.86 4.59 -5.35
CA PRO A 89 1.41 4.70 -5.23
C PRO A 89 0.81 3.92 -4.04
N PHE A 90 1.58 3.06 -3.37
CA PHE A 90 1.14 2.26 -2.23
C PHE A 90 1.45 2.88 -0.86
N ASP A 91 2.00 4.10 -0.79
CA ASP A 91 2.20 4.76 0.50
C ASP A 91 0.87 5.25 1.09
N ASP A 92 0.31 4.39 1.95
CA ASP A 92 -1.02 4.49 2.55
C ASP A 92 -1.23 5.82 3.30
N ALA A 93 -0.16 6.44 3.82
CA ALA A 93 -0.22 7.73 4.51
C ALA A 93 -0.37 8.92 3.55
N ALA A 94 0.34 8.90 2.42
CA ALA A 94 0.20 9.92 1.38
C ALA A 94 -1.18 9.81 0.71
N ASN A 95 -1.62 8.59 0.41
CA ASN A 95 -2.94 8.32 -0.13
C ASN A 95 -4.07 8.75 0.82
N ARG A 96 -3.94 8.53 2.13
CA ARG A 96 -4.92 9.02 3.13
C ARG A 96 -5.04 10.54 3.12
N ARG A 97 -3.93 11.28 2.94
CA ARG A 97 -3.95 12.75 2.86
C ARG A 97 -4.64 13.23 1.59
N VAL A 98 -4.33 12.63 0.45
CA VAL A 98 -4.97 12.96 -0.83
C VAL A 98 -6.46 12.63 -0.79
N PHE A 99 -6.84 11.50 -0.21
CA PHE A 99 -8.24 11.11 -0.07
C PHE A 99 -9.01 12.05 0.87
N ALA A 100 -8.42 12.46 1.99
CA ALA A 100 -9.01 13.45 2.89
C ALA A 100 -9.16 14.83 2.23
N GLU A 101 -8.18 15.25 1.43
CA GLU A 101 -8.28 16.51 0.67
C GLU A 101 -9.39 16.44 -0.41
N ASN A 102 -9.49 15.31 -1.12
CA ASN A 102 -10.54 15.09 -2.10
C ASN A 102 -11.93 15.05 -1.46
N GLN A 103 -12.09 14.41 -0.29
CA GLN A 103 -13.35 14.46 0.46
C GLN A 103 -13.74 15.89 0.83
N ARG A 104 -12.78 16.69 1.33
CA ARG A 104 -13.03 18.08 1.70
C ARG A 104 -13.42 18.94 0.49
N LYS A 105 -12.79 18.72 -0.66
CA LYS A 105 -13.15 19.38 -1.94
C LYS A 105 -14.54 18.95 -2.44
N GLU A 106 -14.90 17.68 -2.27
CA GLU A 106 -16.20 17.15 -2.67
C GLU A 106 -17.32 17.73 -1.79
N GLU A 107 -17.11 17.81 -0.47
CA GLU A 107 -18.03 18.47 0.47
C GLU A 107 -18.22 19.95 0.11
N GLU A 108 -17.13 20.68 -0.16
CA GLU A 108 -17.22 22.09 -0.57
C GLU A 108 -17.99 22.26 -1.90
N ARG A 109 -17.78 21.36 -2.88
CA ARG A 109 -18.59 21.35 -4.12
C ARG A 109 -20.05 21.06 -3.84
N ARG A 110 -20.35 20.13 -2.93
CA ARG A 110 -21.71 19.76 -2.55
C ARG A 110 -22.44 20.91 -1.86
N GLU A 111 -21.77 21.62 -0.96
CA GLU A 111 -22.30 22.81 -0.30
C GLU A 111 -22.56 23.95 -1.30
N LYS A 112 -21.61 24.21 -2.21
CA LYS A 112 -21.80 25.20 -3.29
C LYS A 112 -22.98 24.86 -4.19
N MET A 113 -23.15 23.58 -4.54
CA MET A 113 -24.29 23.10 -5.32
C MET A 113 -25.61 23.23 -4.56
N ALA A 114 -25.62 22.95 -3.25
CA ALA A 114 -26.80 23.11 -2.40
C ALA A 114 -27.21 24.59 -2.28
N ALA A 115 -26.26 25.49 -2.04
CA ALA A 115 -26.47 26.92 -1.95
C ALA A 115 -26.96 27.51 -3.29
N PHE A 116 -26.40 27.04 -4.42
CA PHE A 116 -26.86 27.47 -5.74
C PHE A 116 -28.29 27.03 -6.02
N LYS A 117 -28.68 25.80 -5.63
CA LYS A 117 -30.05 25.30 -5.79
C LYS A 117 -31.05 26.08 -4.92
N SER A 118 -30.72 26.39 -3.67
CA SER A 118 -31.62 27.15 -2.80
C SER A 118 -31.79 28.60 -3.28
N ALA A 119 -30.71 29.27 -3.68
CA ALA A 119 -30.77 30.62 -4.24
C ALA A 119 -31.60 30.67 -5.53
N LYS A 120 -31.49 29.64 -6.39
CA LYS A 120 -32.32 29.53 -7.59
C LYS A 120 -33.81 29.36 -7.25
N ALA A 121 -34.13 28.51 -6.27
CA ALA A 121 -35.50 28.29 -5.83
C ALA A 121 -36.13 29.54 -5.19
N GLU A 122 -35.36 30.29 -4.40
CA GLU A 122 -35.81 31.55 -3.79
C GLU A 122 -36.09 32.62 -4.87
N LYS A 123 -35.17 32.77 -5.83
CA LYS A 123 -35.37 33.70 -6.96
C LYS A 123 -36.64 33.35 -7.75
N GLU A 124 -36.89 32.07 -7.99
CA GLU A 124 -38.12 31.61 -8.66
C GLU A 124 -39.39 31.91 -7.85
N ARG A 125 -39.35 31.78 -6.51
CA ARG A 125 -40.48 32.18 -5.65
C ARG A 125 -40.74 33.68 -5.70
N LEU A 126 -39.69 34.50 -5.62
CA LEU A 126 -39.81 35.96 -5.72
C LEU A 126 -40.33 36.41 -7.09
N GLU A 127 -39.94 35.73 -8.18
CA GLU A 127 -40.48 36.00 -9.51
C GLU A 127 -41.97 35.63 -9.63
N LYS A 128 -42.40 34.50 -9.05
CA LYS A 128 -43.82 34.11 -9.00
C LYS A 128 -44.65 35.11 -8.20
N GLU A 129 -44.18 35.54 -7.04
CA GLU A 129 -44.86 36.53 -6.19
C GLU A 129 -44.98 37.89 -6.89
N LYS A 130 -43.91 38.36 -7.56
CA LYS A 130 -43.95 39.57 -8.37
C LYS A 130 -44.94 39.45 -9.53
N ALA A 131 -44.98 38.31 -10.21
CA ALA A 131 -45.92 38.07 -11.30
C ALA A 131 -47.39 38.10 -10.82
N GLU A 132 -47.66 37.59 -9.62
CA GLU A 132 -49.00 37.58 -9.02
C GLU A 132 -49.44 39.00 -8.59
N LEU A 133 -48.55 39.79 -7.99
CA LEU A 133 -48.79 41.20 -7.67
C LEU A 133 -49.08 42.05 -8.92
N VAL A 134 -48.39 41.78 -10.04
CA VAL A 134 -48.65 42.47 -11.31
C VAL A 134 -50.04 42.12 -11.85
N LYS A 135 -50.46 40.84 -11.77
CA LYS A 135 -51.81 40.41 -12.18
C LYS A 135 -52.91 41.10 -11.36
N GLN A 136 -52.77 41.15 -10.03
CA GLN A 136 -53.73 41.84 -9.16
C GLN A 136 -53.84 43.34 -9.49
N ARG A 137 -52.72 43.98 -9.85
CA ARG A 137 -52.70 45.41 -10.21
C ARG A 137 -53.33 45.70 -11.57
N THR A 138 -53.33 44.74 -12.50
CA THR A 138 -54.01 44.89 -13.80
C THR A 138 -55.52 44.66 -13.74
N GLU A 139 -56.01 43.87 -12.78
CA GLU A 139 -57.45 43.64 -12.58
C GLU A 139 -58.13 44.80 -11.82
N ALA A 140 -57.38 45.58 -11.04
CA ALA A 140 -57.89 46.72 -10.28
C ALA A 140 -57.93 48.06 -11.05
N LYS A 141 -57.75 48.07 -12.39
CA LYS A 141 -57.81 49.34 -13.15
C LYS A 141 -59.24 49.63 -13.65
N PRO A 142 -59.91 50.69 -13.14
CA PRO A 142 -61.22 51.11 -13.62
C PRO A 142 -61.17 51.64 -15.06
N LYS A 143 -62.24 51.37 -15.80
CA LYS A 143 -62.50 51.76 -17.20
C LYS A 143 -61.98 53.17 -17.52
N PRO A 144 -60.98 53.34 -18.41
CA PRO A 144 -60.64 54.64 -18.95
C PRO A 144 -61.67 55.07 -20.00
N LYS A 145 -62.14 56.32 -19.88
CA LYS A 145 -62.96 57.00 -20.88
C LYS A 145 -62.17 57.14 -22.18
N ALA A 146 -62.89 56.96 -23.29
CA ALA A 146 -62.41 57.06 -24.66
C ALA A 146 -61.72 58.40 -24.95
N GLY A 147 -60.56 58.32 -25.59
CA GLY A 147 -59.80 59.47 -26.10
C GLY A 147 -58.82 59.00 -27.16
N THR A 148 -58.92 59.64 -28.32
CA THR A 148 -58.53 59.24 -29.67
C THR A 148 -57.04 59.39 -30.00
N SER A 149 -56.59 58.61 -30.99
CA SER A 149 -55.72 59.03 -32.12
C SER A 149 -54.23 58.63 -32.15
N LYS A 150 -53.94 57.88 -33.23
CA LYS A 150 -52.79 57.96 -34.18
C LYS A 150 -51.41 57.40 -33.82
N ARG A 151 -51.00 56.45 -34.70
CA ARG A 151 -49.72 56.29 -35.46
C ARG A 151 -48.42 56.30 -34.64
N ARG A 152 -47.42 55.46 -34.88
CA ARG A 152 -46.87 54.90 -36.14
C ARG A 152 -45.83 53.82 -35.76
N ARG A 153 -45.46 53.01 -36.76
CA ARG A 153 -44.29 52.12 -36.95
C ARG A 153 -43.04 52.44 -36.07
N ASP A 154 -42.18 51.49 -35.68
CA ASP A 154 -41.29 50.73 -36.56
C ASP A 154 -40.55 49.56 -35.86
N SER A 155 -40.23 48.54 -36.69
CA SER A 155 -39.07 47.61 -36.68
C SER A 155 -38.70 46.77 -35.43
N LEU A 156 -38.91 45.45 -35.58
CA LEU A 156 -38.17 44.36 -34.93
C LEU A 156 -36.66 44.43 -35.22
N PRO A 157 -35.83 43.93 -34.29
CA PRO A 157 -34.72 43.07 -34.69
C PRO A 157 -34.91 41.64 -34.16
N LYS A 158 -34.55 40.74 -35.06
CA LYS A 158 -34.51 39.29 -35.00
C LYS A 158 -33.37 38.86 -34.07
N ALA A 159 -33.65 38.03 -33.08
CA ALA A 159 -32.62 37.39 -32.26
C ALA A 159 -32.66 35.87 -32.46
N GLU A 160 -31.48 35.34 -32.75
CA GLU A 160 -31.17 33.98 -33.15
C GLU A 160 -31.56 32.94 -32.10
N VAL A 161 -32.06 31.82 -32.63
CA VAL A 161 -32.27 30.55 -31.94
C VAL A 161 -30.89 29.92 -31.72
N MET A 162 -30.46 29.81 -30.46
CA MET A 162 -29.34 28.94 -30.09
C MET A 162 -29.86 27.52 -29.80
N PRO A 163 -29.20 26.47 -30.34
CA PRO A 163 -29.61 25.08 -30.15
C PRO A 163 -29.20 24.53 -28.79
N ALA A 164 -30.04 23.60 -28.30
CA ALA A 164 -29.91 22.89 -27.04
C ALA A 164 -28.64 22.00 -26.96
N PRO A 165 -27.99 21.90 -25.78
CA PRO A 165 -26.93 20.92 -25.58
C PRO A 165 -27.51 19.50 -25.40
N ALA A 166 -26.91 18.58 -26.14
CA ALA A 166 -27.22 17.16 -26.16
C ALA A 166 -27.04 16.50 -24.79
N SER A 167 -28.03 15.68 -24.42
CA SER A 167 -27.95 14.74 -23.30
C SER A 167 -27.04 13.58 -23.68
N GLU A 168 -25.85 13.55 -23.10
CA GLU A 168 -24.91 12.43 -23.22
C GLU A 168 -25.33 11.32 -22.26
N LYS A 169 -25.81 10.21 -22.84
CA LYS A 169 -26.08 8.95 -22.14
C LYS A 169 -24.73 8.33 -21.79
N ASN A 170 -24.41 8.24 -20.50
CA ASN A 170 -23.27 7.45 -20.04
C ASN A 170 -23.82 6.21 -19.32
N GLU A 171 -23.97 5.13 -20.09
CA GLU A 171 -24.22 3.78 -19.59
C GLU A 171 -22.90 3.20 -19.09
N GLY A 172 -22.53 3.55 -17.85
CA GLY A 172 -21.44 2.91 -17.12
C GLY A 172 -21.96 1.72 -16.34
N ALA A 173 -22.02 0.56 -16.99
CA ALA A 173 -22.24 -0.72 -16.33
C ALA A 173 -21.05 -1.04 -15.40
N PHE A 174 -21.28 -0.99 -14.10
CA PHE A 174 -20.37 -1.56 -13.11
C PHE A 174 -20.66 -3.06 -13.00
N PRO A 175 -19.67 -3.96 -13.21
CA PRO A 175 -19.84 -5.36 -12.87
C PRO A 175 -19.82 -5.53 -11.34
N ASP A 176 -20.89 -6.14 -10.81
CA ASP A 176 -20.95 -6.70 -9.46
C ASP A 176 -19.78 -7.68 -9.25
N SER A 177 -18.75 -7.24 -8.55
CA SER A 177 -17.74 -8.14 -7.99
C SER A 177 -18.30 -8.74 -6.70
N SER A 178 -19.08 -9.81 -6.85
CA SER A 178 -19.44 -10.71 -5.76
C SER A 178 -18.17 -11.33 -5.17
N ILE A 179 -17.69 -10.78 -4.06
CA ILE A 179 -16.62 -11.37 -3.26
C ILE A 179 -17.19 -12.64 -2.63
N SER A 180 -16.83 -13.78 -3.21
CA SER A 180 -17.05 -15.09 -2.64
C SER A 180 -16.16 -15.24 -1.41
N THR A 181 -16.77 -15.18 -0.23
CA THR A 181 -16.22 -15.72 1.01
C THR A 181 -16.05 -17.22 0.86
N MET A 182 -14.86 -17.67 0.49
CA MET A 182 -14.43 -19.05 0.72
C MET A 182 -13.88 -19.15 2.13
N ASP A 183 -14.74 -19.63 3.02
CA ASP A 183 -14.34 -20.41 4.19
C ASP A 183 -13.53 -21.63 3.70
N SER A 184 -12.20 -21.60 3.87
CA SER A 184 -11.39 -22.82 3.88
C SER A 184 -10.86 -23.07 5.29
N LEU A 185 -11.78 -23.61 6.07
CA LEU A 185 -11.58 -24.64 7.08
C LEU A 185 -10.20 -25.31 7.06
N THR A 186 -9.54 -25.19 8.22
CA THR A 186 -9.00 -26.30 9.01
C THR A 186 -8.42 -27.49 8.25
N LEU A 187 -7.10 -27.56 8.11
CA LEU A 187 -6.34 -28.81 8.11
C LEU A 187 -4.84 -28.52 8.06
N LEU A 188 -4.18 -28.55 9.22
CA LEU A 188 -2.75 -28.90 9.33
C LEU A 188 -2.51 -29.30 10.81
N THR A 189 -2.90 -30.52 11.17
CA THR A 189 -1.99 -31.68 11.30
C THR A 189 -0.86 -31.42 12.30
N ASP A 190 -1.18 -31.66 13.57
CA ASP A 190 -0.54 -32.70 14.39
C ASP A 190 0.93 -32.99 14.02
N PHE A 191 1.83 -32.11 14.47
CA PHE A 191 3.25 -32.39 14.52
C PHE A 191 3.50 -33.29 15.73
N GLY A 192 3.59 -34.60 15.45
CA GLY A 192 3.99 -35.62 16.41
C GLY A 192 5.28 -35.23 17.13
N SER A 193 5.16 -35.09 18.45
CA SER A 193 6.29 -34.95 19.36
C SER A 193 7.06 -36.27 19.39
N PRO A 194 8.35 -36.32 19.00
CA PRO A 194 9.14 -37.54 19.17
C PRO A 194 9.38 -37.79 20.67
N PRO A 195 9.42 -39.06 21.10
CA PRO A 195 9.69 -39.41 22.49
C PRO A 195 11.10 -38.93 22.89
N LEU A 196 11.16 -38.28 24.04
CA LEU A 196 12.40 -37.97 24.76
C LEU A 196 13.08 -39.28 25.17
N GLU A 197 13.95 -39.81 24.32
CA GLU A 197 14.90 -40.85 24.72
C GLU A 197 16.05 -40.22 25.50
N THR A 198 15.98 -40.50 26.80
CA THR A 198 17.00 -40.37 27.83
C THR A 198 18.23 -41.19 27.46
N GLU A 199 19.29 -40.55 26.97
CA GLU A 199 20.62 -41.16 26.90
C GLU A 199 21.60 -40.26 27.64
N LEU A 200 21.99 -40.71 28.84
CA LEU A 200 23.08 -40.16 29.63
C LEU A 200 24.40 -40.23 28.82
N PRO A 201 25.19 -39.16 28.74
CA PRO A 201 26.51 -39.26 28.15
C PRO A 201 27.46 -40.01 29.10
N GLU A 202 27.74 -41.25 28.74
CA GLU A 202 28.83 -42.08 29.24
C GLU A 202 30.17 -41.33 29.05
N ALA A 203 30.87 -41.12 30.15
CA ALA A 203 32.14 -40.41 30.21
C ALA A 203 33.20 -41.10 29.34
N ARG A 204 33.63 -40.44 28.26
CA ARG A 204 34.82 -40.85 27.50
C ARG A 204 36.07 -40.10 27.97
N PRO A 205 37.20 -40.80 28.13
CA PRO A 205 38.42 -40.26 28.71
C PRO A 205 39.11 -39.23 27.81
N SER A 206 39.63 -38.19 28.45
CA SER A 206 40.43 -37.13 27.85
C SER A 206 41.64 -37.69 27.12
N LYS A 207 41.85 -37.29 25.87
CA LYS A 207 43.12 -37.49 25.16
C LYS A 207 43.90 -36.18 25.08
N PRO A 208 45.24 -36.24 25.16
CA PRO A 208 46.07 -35.11 25.54
C PRO A 208 46.24 -34.08 24.42
N ALA A 209 46.42 -32.84 24.87
CA ALA A 209 46.79 -31.69 24.07
C ALA A 209 48.08 -31.95 23.27
N LEU A 210 47.96 -31.94 21.94
CA LEU A 210 49.10 -31.68 21.05
C LEU A 210 49.19 -30.17 20.86
N CYS A 211 49.92 -29.55 21.78
CA CYS A 211 50.47 -28.22 21.64
C CYS A 211 51.87 -28.33 20.99
N ARG A 212 52.21 -27.32 20.17
CA ARG A 212 53.56 -26.93 19.70
C ARG A 212 54.15 -27.75 18.54
N LEU A 213 54.87 -27.17 17.56
CA LEU A 213 55.39 -25.81 17.30
C LEU A 213 56.02 -25.79 15.87
N PHE A 214 56.40 -24.58 15.43
CA PHE A 214 57.30 -24.20 14.31
C PHE A 214 56.62 -24.13 12.93
N LEU A 215 56.30 -22.96 12.35
CA LEU A 215 57.05 -21.70 12.15
C LEU A 215 58.28 -21.86 11.24
N THR A 216 58.32 -21.02 10.20
CA THR A 216 59.38 -20.84 9.16
C THR A 216 59.40 -21.96 8.10
N ASP A 217 59.55 -21.71 6.80
CA ASP A 217 60.30 -20.65 6.15
C ASP A 217 59.91 -20.50 4.65
N SER A 218 60.08 -19.28 4.14
CA SER A 218 60.53 -18.93 2.78
C SER A 218 59.99 -19.68 1.55
N PHE A 219 59.37 -18.97 0.60
CA PHE A 219 60.01 -18.81 -0.72
C PHE A 219 59.56 -17.54 -1.44
N VAL A 220 60.58 -16.76 -1.81
CA VAL A 220 60.59 -15.49 -2.49
C VAL A 220 60.63 -15.73 -4.01
N VAL A 221 59.81 -14.97 -4.74
CA VAL A 221 60.01 -14.36 -6.08
C VAL A 221 61.02 -15.01 -7.03
N SER A 222 60.58 -15.30 -8.25
CA SER A 222 61.36 -15.04 -9.46
C SER A 222 60.45 -14.62 -10.62
N LEU A 223 60.97 -13.64 -11.36
CA LEU A 223 60.36 -12.88 -12.46
C LEU A 223 59.89 -13.74 -13.64
#